data_AF-A0A964J2E5-F1
#
_entry.id   AF-A0A964J2E5-F1
#
_cell.length_a   1.000
_cell.length_b   1.000
_cell.length_c   1.000
_cell.angle_alpha   90.00
_cell.angle_beta   90.00
_cell.angle_gamma   90.00
#
_symmetry.space_group_name_H-M   'P 1'
#
loop_
_entity.id
_entity.type
_entity.pdbx_description
1 polymer ?
#
loop_
_entity_poly.entity_id
_entity_poly.type
_entity_poly.pdbx_seq_one_letter_code
_entity_poly.pdbx_strand_id
1 'polypeptide(L)'
;RLQVSCGSDDQALDYFRWGVTSWIAGTANVFPREHVEVLEAVTSGQAERAARLMAGLLPWIQHMEAGSYNQKAKLGLVLQGIPAGNTRPPLLPLGTTAAAEYTQIFESARAL
;
A
#
# COMPACT_ATOMS: atom_id res chain seq x y z
N ARG A 1 -26.40 12.89 -0.18
CA ARG A 1 -25.55 11.84 0.47
C ARG A 1 -24.10 12.19 0.19
N LEU A 2 -23.20 12.05 1.17
CA LEU A 2 -21.76 12.22 0.98
C LEU A 2 -21.11 10.89 0.63
N GLN A 3 -20.12 10.90 -0.27
CA GLN A 3 -19.27 9.76 -0.54
C GLN A 3 -18.04 9.83 0.36
N VAL A 4 -17.87 8.83 1.23
CA VAL A 4 -16.69 8.68 2.08
C VAL A 4 -15.65 7.88 1.29
N SER A 5 -14.38 8.28 1.40
CA SER A 5 -13.24 7.51 0.90
C SER A 5 -12.31 7.22 2.06
N CYS A 6 -11.84 5.98 2.16
CA CYS A 6 -10.77 5.63 3.08
C CYS A 6 -9.46 6.27 2.58
N GLY A 7 -8.69 6.84 3.50
CA GLY A 7 -7.38 7.43 3.22
C GLY A 7 -6.26 6.92 4.14
N SER A 8 -6.53 5.86 4.92
CA SER A 8 -5.53 5.14 5.72
C SER A 8 -5.48 3.71 5.21
N ASP A 9 -4.35 3.30 4.67
CA ASP A 9 -4.27 2.05 3.90
C ASP A 9 -4.41 0.83 4.83
N ASP A 10 -3.86 0.93 6.04
CA ASP A 10 -3.96 -0.10 7.09
C ASP A 10 -5.38 -0.34 7.62
N GLN A 11 -6.30 0.62 7.41
CA GLN A 11 -7.69 0.56 7.88
C GLN A 11 -8.71 0.32 6.75
N ALA A 12 -8.27 0.15 5.49
CA ALA A 12 -9.19 0.09 4.36
C ALA A 12 -10.25 -1.03 4.51
N LEU A 13 -9.87 -2.19 5.04
CA LEU A 13 -10.81 -3.30 5.26
C LEU A 13 -11.90 -2.99 6.29
N ASP A 14 -11.58 -2.21 7.33
CA ASP A 14 -12.57 -1.80 8.33
C ASP A 14 -13.55 -0.76 7.76
N TYR A 15 -13.03 0.18 6.97
CA TYR A 15 -13.86 1.14 6.22
C TYR A 15 -14.83 0.41 5.28
N PHE A 16 -14.34 -0.60 4.57
CA PHE A 16 -15.16 -1.43 3.71
C PHE A 16 -16.26 -2.18 4.48
N ARG A 17 -15.95 -2.71 5.67
CA ARG A 17 -16.94 -3.34 6.56
C ARG A 17 -18.00 -2.36 7.07
N TRP A 18 -17.66 -1.07 7.17
CA TRP A 18 -18.60 0.01 7.52
C TRP A 18 -19.40 0.54 6.32
N GLY A 19 -19.25 -0.06 5.14
CA GLY A 19 -20.00 0.30 3.93
C GLY A 19 -19.37 1.40 3.09
N VAL A 20 -18.11 1.75 3.33
CA VAL A 20 -17.33 2.60 2.42
C VAL A 20 -16.97 1.79 1.18
N THR A 21 -16.96 2.42 0.01
CA THR A 21 -16.72 1.74 -1.29
C THR A 21 -15.62 2.44 -2.10
N SER A 22 -14.80 3.25 -1.44
CA SER A 22 -13.77 4.07 -2.06
C SER A 22 -12.52 4.08 -1.19
N TRP A 23 -11.36 3.97 -1.82
CA TRP A 23 -10.06 3.90 -1.17
C TRP A 23 -9.05 4.74 -1.96
N ILE A 24 -8.49 5.75 -1.30
CA ILE A 24 -7.36 6.53 -1.80
C ILE A 24 -6.11 5.90 -1.19
N ALA A 25 -5.43 5.09 -1.99
CA ALA A 25 -4.27 4.32 -1.54
C ALA A 25 -2.98 4.84 -2.16
N GLY A 26 -2.07 5.35 -1.34
CA GLY A 26 -0.74 5.72 -1.84
C GLY A 26 0.12 4.48 -2.04
N THR A 27 -0.10 3.43 -1.26
CA THR A 27 0.58 2.14 -1.38
C THR A 27 0.19 1.40 -2.67
N ALA A 28 -1.03 1.63 -3.19
CA ALA A 28 -1.44 1.11 -4.51
C ALA A 28 -0.58 1.62 -5.68
N ASN A 29 0.23 2.67 -5.52
CA ASN A 29 1.21 3.03 -6.57
C ASN A 29 2.24 1.93 -6.82
N VAL A 30 2.54 1.10 -5.81
CA VAL A 30 3.58 0.05 -5.89
C VAL A 30 2.97 -1.32 -6.14
N PHE A 31 1.85 -1.64 -5.50
CA PHE A 31 1.15 -2.93 -5.62
C PHE A 31 -0.33 -2.75 -6.03
N PRO A 32 -0.61 -2.14 -7.21
CA PRO A 32 -1.97 -1.79 -7.60
C PRO A 32 -2.89 -3.00 -7.77
N ARG A 33 -2.37 -4.12 -8.29
CA ARG A 33 -3.15 -5.34 -8.53
C ARG A 33 -3.66 -5.90 -7.21
N GLU A 34 -2.79 -5.98 -6.21
CA GLU A 34 -3.10 -6.56 -4.91
C GLU A 34 -4.16 -5.71 -4.17
N HIS A 35 -4.12 -4.37 -4.34
CA HIS A 35 -5.16 -3.47 -3.81
C HIS A 35 -6.51 -3.67 -4.50
N VAL A 36 -6.50 -3.82 -5.83
CA VAL A 36 -7.71 -4.11 -6.61
C VAL A 36 -8.30 -5.45 -6.19
N GLU A 37 -7.49 -6.49 -5.96
CA GLU A 37 -7.97 -7.80 -5.51
C GLU A 37 -8.65 -7.74 -4.14
N VAL A 38 -8.14 -6.92 -3.20
CA VAL A 38 -8.82 -6.66 -1.92
C VAL A 38 -10.17 -6.00 -2.16
N LEU A 39 -10.22 -4.96 -2.98
CA LEU A 39 -11.45 -4.21 -3.29
C LEU A 39 -12.49 -5.09 -4.01
N GLU A 40 -12.07 -5.91 -4.97
CA GLU A 40 -12.93 -6.87 -5.67
C GLU A 40 -13.47 -7.93 -4.73
N ALA A 41 -12.64 -8.46 -3.83
CA ALA A 41 -13.08 -9.43 -2.83
C ALA A 41 -14.14 -8.83 -1.89
N VAL A 42 -13.95 -7.59 -1.45
CA VAL A 42 -14.92 -6.86 -0.64
C VAL A 42 -16.23 -6.63 -1.40
N THR A 43 -16.16 -6.05 -2.59
CA THR A 43 -17.34 -5.69 -3.39
C THR A 43 -18.12 -6.90 -3.87
N SER A 44 -17.46 -8.06 -4.00
CA SER A 44 -18.08 -9.35 -4.32
C SER A 44 -18.60 -10.12 -3.09
N GLY A 45 -18.54 -9.56 -1.88
CA GLY A 45 -19.01 -10.21 -0.65
C GLY A 45 -18.11 -11.34 -0.14
N GLN A 46 -16.88 -11.47 -0.63
CA GLN A 46 -15.91 -12.51 -0.23
C GLN A 46 -15.08 -12.06 0.98
N ALA A 47 -15.73 -11.85 2.13
CA ALA A 47 -15.11 -11.26 3.34
C ALA A 47 -13.85 -12.01 3.81
N GLU A 48 -13.87 -13.34 3.79
CA GLU A 48 -12.73 -14.19 4.17
C GLU A 48 -11.53 -14.03 3.21
N ARG A 49 -11.81 -13.89 1.90
CA ARG A 49 -10.76 -13.66 0.90
C ARG A 49 -10.16 -12.26 1.09
N ALA A 50 -10.99 -11.24 1.27
CA ALA A 50 -10.55 -9.88 1.51
C ALA A 50 -9.67 -9.78 2.77
N ALA A 51 -10.07 -10.45 3.85
CA ALA A 51 -9.29 -10.50 5.09
C ALA A 51 -7.91 -11.15 4.90
N ARG A 52 -7.84 -12.26 4.16
CA ARG A 52 -6.55 -12.92 3.86
C ARG A 52 -5.63 -12.05 2.98
N LEU A 53 -6.17 -11.45 1.92
CA LEU A 53 -5.41 -10.57 1.04
C LEU A 53 -4.88 -9.35 1.81
N MET A 54 -5.74 -8.71 2.60
CA MET A 54 -5.35 -7.58 3.43
C MET A 54 -4.28 -7.98 4.46
N ALA A 55 -4.43 -9.13 5.13
CA ALA A 55 -3.44 -9.61 6.09
C ALA A 55 -2.06 -9.86 5.46
N GLY A 56 -2.01 -10.30 4.20
CA GLY A 56 -0.75 -10.43 3.45
C GLY A 56 -0.10 -9.08 3.17
N LEU A 57 -0.89 -8.08 2.76
CA LEU A 57 -0.39 -6.73 2.44
C LEU A 57 -0.05 -5.89 3.67
N LEU A 58 -0.72 -6.13 4.79
CA LEU A 58 -0.70 -5.26 5.97
C LEU A 58 0.72 -4.99 6.51
N PRO A 59 1.65 -5.96 6.64
CA PRO A 59 3.01 -5.69 7.09
C PRO A 59 3.75 -4.68 6.20
N TRP A 60 3.55 -4.78 4.88
CA TRP A 60 4.16 -3.84 3.94
C TRP A 60 3.48 -2.47 3.96
N ILE A 61 2.15 -2.42 4.08
CA ILE A 61 1.38 -1.17 4.26
C ILE A 61 1.84 -0.44 5.53
N GLN A 62 1.88 -1.12 6.66
CA GLN A 62 2.33 -0.54 7.93
C GLN A 62 3.78 -0.05 7.84
N HIS A 63 4.65 -0.77 7.15
CA HIS A 63 6.02 -0.31 6.92
C HIS A 63 6.07 0.95 6.06
N MET A 64 5.21 1.09 5.04
CA MET A 64 5.08 2.33 4.26
C MET A 64 4.62 3.50 5.13
N GLU A 65 3.61 3.29 5.97
CA GLU A 65 2.99 4.31 6.83
C GLU A 65 3.84 4.70 8.06
N ALA A 66 4.80 3.86 8.47
CA ALA A 66 5.73 4.15 9.56
C ALA A 66 6.69 5.34 9.30
N GLY A 67 6.71 5.90 8.08
CA GLY A 67 7.44 7.12 7.74
C GLY A 67 8.26 7.00 6.46
N SER A 68 8.78 8.13 5.97
CA SER A 68 9.45 8.24 4.66
C SER A 68 8.59 7.73 3.50
N TYR A 69 7.27 7.94 3.59
CA TYR A 69 6.27 7.34 2.70
C TYR A 69 6.55 7.60 1.21
N ASN A 70 6.78 8.87 0.85
CA ASN A 70 7.03 9.25 -0.55
C ASN A 70 8.36 8.70 -1.07
N GLN A 71 9.39 8.60 -0.22
CA GLN A 71 10.66 7.99 -0.57
C GLN A 71 10.49 6.49 -0.83
N LYS A 72 9.77 5.80 0.05
CA LYS A 72 9.47 4.37 -0.08
C LYS A 72 8.59 4.09 -1.30
N ALA A 73 7.56 4.89 -1.56
CA ALA A 73 6.73 4.76 -2.77
C ALA A 73 7.55 4.88 -4.05
N LYS A 74 8.45 5.88 -4.13
CA LYS A 74 9.35 6.06 -5.27
C LYS A 74 10.34 4.90 -5.41
N LEU A 75 10.91 4.42 -4.31
CA LEU A 75 11.79 3.24 -4.34
C LEU A 75 11.02 1.99 -4.81
N GLY A 76 9.80 1.78 -4.34
CA GLY A 76 8.92 0.70 -4.80
C GLY A 76 8.67 0.74 -6.30
N LEU A 77 8.36 1.92 -6.86
CA LEU A 77 8.24 2.10 -8.32
C LEU A 77 9.55 1.73 -9.04
N VAL A 78 10.71 2.14 -8.53
CA VAL A 78 12.01 1.79 -9.11
C VAL A 78 12.27 0.27 -9.06
N LEU A 79 11.90 -0.41 -7.97
CA LEU A 79 12.00 -1.87 -7.85
C LEU A 79 11.06 -2.61 -8.82
N GLN A 80 9.96 -1.97 -9.21
CA GLN A 80 9.04 -2.43 -10.27
C GLN A 80 9.53 -2.04 -11.68
N GLY A 81 10.72 -1.44 -11.81
CA GLY A 81 11.29 -1.01 -13.10
C GLY A 81 10.80 0.35 -13.62
N ILE A 82 10.06 1.11 -12.82
CA ILE A 82 9.53 2.44 -13.18
C ILE A 82 10.48 3.53 -12.64
N PRO A 83 11.12 4.33 -13.50
CA PRO A 83 12.05 5.36 -13.05
C PRO A 83 11.32 6.52 -12.37
N ALA A 84 11.32 6.55 -11.03
CA ALA A 84 10.62 7.57 -10.23
C ALA A 84 11.55 8.64 -9.60
N GLY A 85 12.86 8.41 -9.63
CA GLY A 85 13.88 9.28 -9.03
C GLY A 85 13.71 9.48 -7.51
N ASN A 86 14.47 10.41 -6.94
CA ASN A 86 14.36 10.75 -5.52
C ASN A 86 13.23 11.74 -5.24
N THR A 87 12.85 11.89 -3.97
CA THR A 87 12.02 13.01 -3.51
C THR A 87 12.77 14.34 -3.66
N ARG A 88 12.02 15.44 -3.75
CA ARG A 88 12.59 16.79 -3.72
C ARG A 88 12.70 17.30 -2.27
N PRO A 89 13.63 18.22 -1.96
CA PRO A 89 13.65 18.91 -0.67
C PRO A 89 12.28 19.54 -0.34
N PRO A 90 11.85 19.57 0.94
CA PRO A 90 12.64 19.27 2.14
C PRO A 90 12.75 17.76 2.49
N LEU A 91 12.12 16.88 1.72
CA LEU A 91 12.20 15.44 1.94
C LEU A 91 13.56 14.89 1.49
N LEU A 92 14.37 14.47 2.46
CA LEU A 92 15.67 13.86 2.20
C LEU A 92 15.53 12.47 1.56
N PRO A 93 16.54 12.01 0.79
CA PRO A 93 16.60 10.65 0.29
C PRO A 93 16.50 9.61 1.41
N LEU A 94 16.01 8.42 1.06
CA LEU A 94 16.01 7.28 1.96
C LEU A 94 17.46 6.85 2.25
N GLY A 95 17.80 6.66 3.52
CA GLY A 95 19.12 6.13 3.90
C GLY A 95 19.33 4.69 3.42
N THR A 96 20.58 4.28 3.23
CA THR A 96 20.93 2.96 2.68
C THR A 96 20.36 1.80 3.51
N THR A 97 20.42 1.88 4.85
CA THR A 97 19.84 0.86 5.74
C THR A 97 18.32 0.76 5.57
N ALA A 98 17.62 1.88 5.57
CA ALA A 98 16.15 1.91 5.39
C ALA A 98 15.73 1.45 3.98
N ALA A 99 16.54 1.72 2.96
CA ALA A 99 16.31 1.23 1.61
C ALA A 99 16.49 -0.30 1.51
N ALA A 100 17.49 -0.86 2.19
CA ALA A 100 17.71 -2.30 2.24
C ALA A 100 16.56 -3.02 2.98
N GLU A 101 16.14 -2.49 4.13
CA GLU A 101 14.98 -2.99 4.89
C GLU A 101 13.70 -2.92 4.06
N TYR A 102 13.43 -1.78 3.41
CA TYR A 102 12.29 -1.63 2.51
C TYR A 102 12.29 -2.69 1.40
N THR A 103 13.46 -2.94 0.79
CA THR A 103 13.59 -3.90 -0.31
C THR A 103 13.25 -5.32 0.16
N GLN A 104 13.70 -5.74 1.35
CA GLN A 104 13.36 -7.04 1.90
C GLN A 104 11.85 -7.22 2.14
N ILE A 105 11.18 -6.19 2.66
CA ILE A 105 9.73 -6.23 2.92
C ILE A 105 8.95 -6.19 1.59
N PHE A 106 9.41 -5.39 0.63
CA PHE A 106 8.85 -5.33 -0.73
C PHE A 106 8.86 -6.70 -1.40
N GLU A 107 9.97 -7.44 -1.31
CA GLU A 107 10.09 -8.79 -1.87
C GLU A 107 9.10 -9.78 -1.25
N SER A 108 8.82 -9.63 0.05
CA SER A 108 7.84 -10.47 0.75
C SER A 108 6.41 -10.16 0.29
N ALA A 109 6.08 -8.90 0.03
CA ALA A 109 4.77 -8.48 -0.48
C ALA A 109 4.57 -8.83 -1.96
N ARG A 110 5.64 -8.83 -2.77
CA ARG A 110 5.59 -9.20 -4.20
C ARG A 110 5.26 -10.67 -4.43
N ALA A 111 5.50 -11.53 -3.44
CA ALA A 111 5.22 -12.95 -3.51
C ALA A 111 3.74 -13.31 -3.25
N LEU A 112 2.89 -12.32 -2.93
CA LEU A 112 1.44 -12.47 -2.74
C LEU A 112 0.72 -12.57 -4.10
#